data_AF-A0A950WLS7-F1
#
_entry.id   AF-A0A950WLS7-F1
#
_cell.length_a   1.000
_cell.length_b   1.000
_cell.length_c   1.000
_cell.angle_alpha   90.00
_cell.angle_beta   90.00
_cell.angle_gamma   90.00
#
_symmetry.space_group_name_H-M   'P 1'
#
loop_
_entity.id
_entity.type
_entity.pdbx_description
1 polymer ?
#
loop_
_entity_poly.entity_id
_entity_poly.type
_entity_poly.pdbx_seq_one_letter_code
_entity_poly.pdbx_strand_id
1 'polypeptide(L)'
;MTRGFYHERPCQLPACVRSPHVSKGSTPKLDIKIGEFDVKMKLISETEALAKLGTLKDDLRSNIAAYETKAQPCAACETPGACCLDEHFVNVRISRLEAIAIEQVIQTLPPVRRAAVDERILNAAAAATEFFACPLYEKSIGCLVHNEAKPVPCIVHACYERCEELPPDQFQDSAELAIDRLNRRVYRSNISLLPLPVA
;
A
#
# COMPACT_ATOMS: atom_id res chain seq x y z
N MET A 1 -25.72 -25.33 25.01
CA MET A 1 -24.65 -26.09 25.69
C MET A 1 -23.92 -26.80 24.56
N THR A 2 -22.70 -26.47 24.14
CA THR A 2 -21.50 -25.98 24.82
C THR A 2 -20.72 -25.07 23.84
N ARG A 3 -20.37 -23.87 24.30
CA ARG A 3 -19.49 -22.92 23.61
C ARG A 3 -18.05 -23.42 23.74
N GLY A 4 -17.38 -23.68 22.61
CA GLY A 4 -15.96 -23.96 22.55
C GLY A 4 -15.17 -22.65 22.57
N PHE A 5 -14.30 -22.52 23.56
CA PHE A 5 -13.39 -21.40 23.80
C PHE A 5 -12.51 -21.13 22.58
N TYR A 6 -12.61 -19.92 22.02
CA TYR A 6 -11.53 -19.34 21.22
C TYR A 6 -10.66 -18.53 22.16
N HIS A 7 -9.39 -18.93 22.24
CA HIS A 7 -8.33 -18.14 22.83
C HIS A 7 -8.27 -16.79 22.11
N GLU A 8 -8.62 -15.74 22.85
CA GLU A 8 -8.25 -14.37 22.56
C GLU A 8 -6.71 -14.31 22.43
N ARG A 9 -6.19 -14.23 21.21
CA ARG A 9 -4.91 -13.57 20.97
C ARG A 9 -5.19 -12.24 20.30
N PRO A 10 -5.46 -11.19 21.09
CA PRO A 10 -5.52 -9.85 20.56
C PRO A 10 -4.10 -9.48 20.07
N CYS A 11 -3.98 -8.82 18.93
CA CYS A 11 -3.18 -7.60 19.04
C CYS A 11 -3.94 -6.75 20.05
N GLN A 12 -3.42 -6.59 21.26
CA GLN A 12 -3.78 -5.42 22.06
C GLN A 12 -3.26 -4.25 21.21
N LEU A 13 -4.01 -3.75 20.23
CA LEU A 13 -5.07 -2.80 20.51
C LEU A 13 -6.30 -2.98 19.59
N PRO A 14 -7.43 -3.44 20.14
CA PRO A 14 -8.74 -3.16 19.57
C PRO A 14 -9.15 -1.72 19.94
N ALA A 15 -8.42 -0.70 19.46
CA ALA A 15 -8.81 0.72 19.56
C ALA A 15 -7.85 1.68 18.81
N CYS A 16 -7.38 1.34 17.61
CA CYS A 16 -7.10 2.39 16.62
C CYS A 16 -8.24 2.43 15.60
N VAL A 17 -9.47 2.42 16.12
CA VAL A 17 -10.61 2.93 15.35
C VAL A 17 -10.26 4.38 15.04
N ARG A 18 -9.91 4.63 13.78
CA ARG A 18 -9.81 5.96 13.18
C ARG A 18 -10.97 6.78 13.72
N SER A 19 -10.70 7.72 14.63
CA SER A 19 -11.75 8.64 15.08
C SER A 19 -12.14 9.48 13.86
N PRO A 20 -13.41 9.46 13.41
CA PRO A 20 -13.87 10.50 12.52
C PRO A 20 -13.82 11.79 13.34
N HIS A 21 -12.86 12.65 13.03
CA HIS A 21 -12.80 14.00 13.58
C HIS A 21 -14.06 14.75 13.13
N VAL A 22 -15.13 14.67 13.92
CA VAL A 22 -16.26 15.60 13.86
C VAL A 22 -15.95 16.73 14.83
N SER A 23 -15.17 17.69 14.37
CA SER A 23 -15.02 18.98 15.04
C SER A 23 -16.30 19.79 14.81
N LYS A 24 -17.21 19.76 15.78
CA LYS A 24 -18.20 20.84 15.96
C LYS A 24 -17.45 22.03 16.55
N GLY A 25 -17.19 23.06 15.74
CA GLY A 25 -16.55 24.29 16.22
C GLY A 25 -16.40 25.32 15.12
N SER A 26 -17.33 26.29 15.11
CA SER A 26 -17.25 27.65 14.54
C SER A 26 -16.27 27.87 13.38
N THR A 27 -16.81 28.02 12.17
CA THR A 27 -16.08 28.54 11.01
C THR A 27 -15.74 30.02 11.19
N PRO A 28 -14.46 30.42 11.29
CA PRO A 28 -14.09 31.76 10.87
C PRO A 28 -14.15 31.78 9.33
N LYS A 29 -14.90 32.73 8.77
CA LYS A 29 -14.85 33.03 7.32
C LYS A 29 -13.46 33.55 7.00
N LEU A 30 -12.56 32.64 6.66
CA LEU A 30 -11.34 32.97 5.93
C LEU A 30 -11.72 33.00 4.45
N ASP A 31 -11.88 34.21 3.92
CA ASP A 31 -11.94 34.46 2.48
C ASP A 31 -10.58 34.11 1.86
N ILE A 32 -10.32 32.81 1.71
CA ILE A 32 -9.19 32.30 0.95
C ILE A 32 -9.55 32.52 -0.51
N LYS A 33 -8.99 33.58 -1.09
CA LYS A 33 -8.88 33.70 -2.55
C LYS A 33 -8.05 32.50 -3.01
N ILE A 34 -8.72 31.46 -3.50
CA ILE A 34 -8.07 30.37 -4.22
C ILE A 34 -7.59 30.99 -5.52
N GLY A 35 -6.37 31.52 -5.48
CA GLY A 35 -5.65 31.90 -6.68
C GLY A 35 -5.53 30.65 -7.54
N GLU A 36 -6.12 30.73 -8.72
CA GLU A 36 -5.98 29.77 -9.81
C GLU A 36 -4.50 29.72 -10.20
N PHE A 37 -3.72 28.95 -9.44
CA PHE A 37 -2.36 28.58 -9.79
C PHE A 37 -2.47 27.53 -10.89
N ASP A 38 -2.70 27.99 -12.12
CA ASP A 38 -2.45 27.23 -13.34
C ASP A 38 -0.93 27.06 -13.50
N VAL A 39 -0.32 26.30 -12.59
CA VAL A 39 1.05 25.83 -12.72
C VAL A 39 1.01 24.81 -13.84
N LYS A 40 1.30 25.28 -15.06
CA LYS A 40 1.45 24.50 -16.27
C LYS A 40 2.26 23.22 -15.97
N MET A 41 1.57 22.12 -15.67
CA MET A 41 2.22 20.89 -15.24
C MET A 41 3.04 20.34 -16.42
N LYS A 42 4.37 20.32 -16.27
CA LYS A 42 5.24 19.72 -17.29
C LYS A 42 5.02 18.22 -17.33
N LEU A 43 4.55 17.77 -18.49
CA LEU A 43 4.35 16.36 -18.77
C LEU A 43 5.68 15.64 -18.93
N ILE A 44 5.69 14.38 -18.55
CA ILE A 44 6.87 13.51 -18.62
C ILE A 44 6.48 12.17 -19.25
N SER A 45 7.47 11.43 -19.74
CA SER A 45 7.25 10.08 -20.25
C SER A 45 6.98 9.10 -19.11
N GLU A 46 6.33 7.98 -19.42
CA GLU A 46 6.09 6.90 -18.45
C GLU A 46 7.40 6.32 -17.90
N THR A 47 8.42 6.14 -18.75
CA THR A 47 9.76 5.69 -18.32
C THR A 47 10.40 6.66 -17.33
N GLU A 48 10.34 7.97 -17.58
CA GLU A 48 10.84 8.98 -16.64
C GLU A 48 10.05 8.94 -15.32
N ALA A 49 8.74 8.75 -15.40
CA ALA A 49 7.88 8.67 -14.24
C ALA A 49 8.15 7.41 -13.40
N LEU A 50 8.40 6.26 -14.02
CA LEU A 50 8.76 5.03 -13.30
C LEU A 50 10.10 5.19 -12.57
N ALA A 51 11.09 5.84 -13.19
CA ALA A 51 12.35 6.15 -12.50
C ALA A 51 12.11 7.06 -11.29
N LYS A 52 11.28 8.10 -11.44
CA LYS A 52 10.90 9.00 -10.32
C LYS A 52 10.09 8.30 -9.24
N LEU A 53 9.20 7.36 -9.62
CA LEU A 53 8.45 6.53 -8.68
C LEU A 53 9.42 5.70 -7.83
N GLY A 54 10.44 5.10 -8.44
CA GLY A 54 11.51 4.40 -7.74
C GLY A 54 12.16 5.29 -6.68
N THR A 55 12.61 6.48 -7.08
CA THR A 55 13.21 7.46 -6.15
C THR A 55 12.26 7.82 -4.99
N LEU A 56 10.99 8.11 -5.26
CA LEU A 56 10.02 8.46 -4.21
C LEU A 56 9.84 7.31 -3.20
N LYS A 57 9.88 6.06 -3.66
CA LYS A 57 9.74 4.88 -2.79
C LYS A 57 11.00 4.62 -1.99
N ASP A 58 12.17 4.88 -2.56
CA ASP A 58 13.46 4.76 -1.85
C ASP A 58 13.61 5.86 -0.80
N ASP A 59 13.16 7.08 -1.10
CA ASP A 59 13.07 8.17 -0.13
C ASP A 59 12.13 7.80 1.02
N LEU A 60 10.95 7.23 0.72
CA LEU A 60 10.01 6.75 1.73
C LEU A 60 10.65 5.68 2.63
N ARG A 61 11.27 4.66 2.05
CA ARG A 61 11.99 3.61 2.81
C ARG A 61 13.06 4.20 3.72
N SER A 62 13.85 5.13 3.19
CA SER A 62 14.90 5.82 3.95
C SER A 62 14.32 6.60 5.14
N ASN A 63 13.19 7.27 4.95
CA ASN A 63 12.50 8.02 6.00
C ASN A 63 11.93 7.12 7.10
N ILE A 64 11.51 5.90 6.77
CA ILE A 64 10.93 4.97 7.74
C ILE A 64 11.92 3.92 8.28
N ALA A 65 13.16 3.88 7.79
CA ALA A 65 14.15 2.86 8.15
C ALA A 65 14.40 2.73 9.66
N ALA A 66 14.35 3.84 10.40
CA ALA A 66 14.49 3.85 11.86
C ALA A 66 13.35 3.10 12.58
N TYR A 67 12.16 3.02 11.97
CA TYR A 67 11.00 2.30 12.49
C TYR A 67 11.08 0.82 12.10
N GLU A 68 11.50 0.51 10.87
CA GLU A 68 11.58 -0.88 10.36
C GLU A 68 12.42 -1.81 11.25
N THR A 69 13.46 -1.29 11.91
CA THR A 69 14.28 -2.07 12.86
C THR A 69 13.51 -2.60 14.08
N LYS A 70 12.35 -2.01 14.37
CA LYS A 70 11.44 -2.40 15.46
C LYS A 70 10.34 -3.35 15.00
N ALA A 71 10.17 -3.50 13.69
CA ALA A 71 9.20 -4.44 13.14
C ALA A 71 9.73 -5.88 13.22
N GLN A 72 8.85 -6.83 13.49
CA GLN A 72 9.19 -8.25 13.41
C GLN A 72 9.48 -8.64 11.95
N PRO A 73 10.55 -9.42 11.69
CA PRO A 73 10.81 -9.92 10.34
C PRO A 73 9.77 -10.99 9.96
N CYS A 74 9.24 -10.92 8.73
CA CYS A 74 8.19 -11.84 8.27
C CYS A 74 8.56 -13.33 8.41
N ALA A 75 9.86 -13.67 8.29
CA ALA A 75 10.35 -15.04 8.42
C ALA A 75 10.31 -15.58 9.87
N ALA A 76 10.32 -14.70 10.88
CA ALA A 76 10.24 -15.08 12.29
C ALA A 76 8.88 -14.74 12.93
N CYS A 77 7.93 -14.23 12.14
CA CYS A 77 6.58 -13.94 12.59
C CYS A 77 5.86 -15.25 12.95
N GLU A 78 5.09 -15.27 14.05
CA GLU A 78 4.29 -16.44 14.43
C GLU A 78 3.21 -16.80 13.40
N THR A 79 2.79 -15.81 12.61
CA THR A 79 1.76 -15.94 11.58
C THR A 79 2.23 -15.38 10.23
N PRO A 80 3.26 -16.00 9.58
CA PRO A 80 3.86 -15.47 8.37
C PRO A 80 2.84 -15.31 7.24
N GLY A 81 2.70 -14.08 6.76
CA GLY A 81 1.74 -13.73 5.73
C GLY A 81 0.32 -13.56 6.24
N ALA A 82 -0.02 -13.83 7.51
CA ALA A 82 -1.37 -13.54 8.02
C ALA A 82 -1.70 -12.04 7.91
N CYS A 83 -0.73 -11.14 8.13
CA CYS A 83 -0.90 -9.72 7.83
C CYS A 83 -1.15 -9.44 6.34
N CYS A 84 -0.59 -10.23 5.42
CA CYS A 84 -0.86 -10.16 3.97
C CYS A 84 -2.18 -10.85 3.56
N LEU A 85 -2.80 -11.59 4.49
CA LEU A 85 -4.05 -12.33 4.34
C LEU A 85 -5.19 -11.66 5.13
N ASP A 86 -4.90 -10.61 5.88
CA ASP A 86 -5.81 -10.06 6.89
C ASP A 86 -7.00 -9.33 6.23
N GLU A 87 -8.12 -9.35 6.94
CA GLU A 87 -9.36 -8.63 6.61
C GLU A 87 -9.18 -7.11 6.56
N HIS A 88 -8.00 -6.62 6.95
CA HIS A 88 -7.58 -5.23 6.89
C HIS A 88 -6.71 -4.89 5.67
N PHE A 89 -6.21 -5.89 4.92
CA PHE A 89 -5.37 -5.69 3.72
C PHE A 89 -6.12 -5.76 2.39
N VAL A 90 -7.41 -6.05 2.43
CA VAL A 90 -8.24 -6.53 1.30
C VAL A 90 -8.37 -5.54 0.15
N ASN A 91 -7.98 -4.28 0.32
CA ASN A 91 -8.21 -3.25 -0.69
C ASN A 91 -7.08 -2.22 -0.73
N VAL A 92 -5.82 -2.67 -0.77
CA VAL A 92 -4.71 -1.76 -1.08
C VAL A 92 -4.94 -1.20 -2.46
N ARG A 93 -5.19 0.11 -2.49
CA ARG A 93 -5.32 0.90 -3.68
C ARG A 93 -3.94 1.38 -4.10
N ILE A 94 -3.56 1.06 -5.32
CA ILE A 94 -2.30 1.46 -5.94
C ILE A 94 -2.56 2.44 -7.07
N SER A 95 -1.60 3.31 -7.34
CA SER A 95 -1.65 4.17 -8.50
C SER A 95 -1.37 3.39 -9.80
N ARG A 96 -1.70 3.98 -10.95
CA ARG A 96 -1.41 3.38 -12.26
C ARG A 96 0.08 3.13 -12.47
N LEU A 97 0.95 4.07 -12.06
CA LEU A 97 2.40 3.88 -12.14
C LEU A 97 2.88 2.72 -11.27
N GLU A 98 2.30 2.52 -10.09
CA GLU A 98 2.63 1.38 -9.24
C GLU A 98 2.17 0.05 -9.86
N ALA A 99 1.00 0.01 -10.48
CA ALA A 99 0.52 -1.18 -11.18
C ALA A 99 1.48 -1.59 -12.32
N ILE A 100 1.95 -0.61 -13.10
CA ILE A 100 2.91 -0.85 -14.18
C ILE A 100 4.26 -1.33 -13.62
N ALA A 101 4.74 -0.73 -12.52
CA ALA A 101 5.97 -1.19 -11.87
C ALA A 101 5.84 -2.64 -11.37
N ILE A 102 4.70 -3.02 -10.81
CA ILE A 102 4.42 -4.40 -10.37
C ILE A 102 4.42 -5.35 -11.57
N GLU A 103 3.73 -4.98 -12.65
CA GLU A 103 3.69 -5.78 -13.87
C GLU A 103 5.09 -6.02 -14.43
N GLN A 104 5.94 -4.98 -14.47
CA GLN A 104 7.33 -5.11 -14.93
C GLN A 104 8.11 -6.14 -14.12
N VAL A 105 7.95 -6.18 -12.79
CA VAL A 105 8.60 -7.20 -11.94
C VAL A 105 8.01 -8.59 -12.22
N ILE A 106 6.70 -8.72 -12.38
CA ILE A 106 6.07 -10.02 -12.72
C ILE A 106 6.63 -10.56 -14.05
N GLN A 107 6.86 -9.69 -15.03
CA GLN A 107 7.43 -10.07 -16.33
C GLN A 107 8.90 -10.50 -16.27
N THR A 108 9.63 -10.27 -15.17
CA THR A 108 10.99 -10.82 -14.98
C THR A 108 10.99 -12.18 -14.29
N LEU A 109 9.86 -12.60 -13.70
CA LEU A 109 9.76 -13.88 -13.01
C LEU A 109 9.92 -15.07 -13.98
N PRO A 110 10.43 -16.22 -13.50
CA PRO A 110 10.43 -17.46 -14.29
C PRO A 110 9.03 -17.81 -14.81
N PRO A 111 8.87 -18.36 -16.02
CA PRO A 111 7.56 -18.58 -16.64
C PRO A 111 6.56 -19.33 -15.76
N VAL A 112 7.02 -20.36 -15.05
CA VAL A 112 6.20 -21.15 -14.12
C VAL A 112 5.66 -20.29 -12.97
N ARG A 113 6.51 -19.43 -12.40
CA ARG A 113 6.10 -18.55 -11.29
C ARG A 113 5.18 -17.43 -11.78
N ARG A 114 5.44 -16.88 -12.98
CA ARG A 114 4.58 -15.88 -13.61
C ARG A 114 3.15 -16.41 -13.80
N ALA A 115 3.03 -17.59 -14.41
CA ALA A 115 1.73 -18.25 -14.60
C ALA A 115 0.99 -18.48 -13.27
N ALA A 116 1.71 -18.88 -12.22
CA ALA A 116 1.12 -19.05 -10.89
C ALA A 116 0.66 -17.72 -10.27
N VAL A 117 1.38 -16.62 -10.49
CA VAL A 117 0.94 -15.27 -10.09
C VAL A 117 -0.30 -14.86 -10.86
N ASP A 118 -0.31 -15.03 -12.19
CA ASP A 118 -1.44 -14.68 -13.05
C ASP A 118 -2.71 -15.45 -12.63
N GLU A 119 -2.58 -16.75 -12.33
CA GLU A 119 -3.68 -17.56 -11.78
C GLU A 119 -4.20 -17.01 -10.44
N ARG A 120 -3.31 -16.62 -9.52
CA ARG A 120 -3.71 -15.99 -8.25
C ARG A 120 -4.43 -14.65 -8.46
N ILE A 121 -3.94 -13.83 -9.39
CA ILE A 121 -4.56 -12.53 -9.75
C ILE A 121 -5.97 -12.75 -10.30
N LEU A 122 -6.14 -13.72 -11.20
CA LEU A 122 -7.45 -14.07 -11.79
C LEU A 122 -8.42 -14.61 -10.73
N ASN A 123 -7.94 -15.50 -9.85
CA ASN A 123 -8.76 -16.07 -8.78
C ASN A 123 -9.18 -14.99 -7.77
N ALA A 124 -8.29 -14.05 -7.43
CA ALA A 124 -8.59 -12.92 -6.58
C ALA A 124 -9.68 -12.01 -7.18
N ALA A 125 -9.65 -11.77 -8.50
CA ALA A 125 -10.63 -10.96 -9.19
C ALA A 125 -12.03 -11.62 -9.20
N ALA A 126 -12.07 -12.93 -9.40
CA ALA A 126 -13.31 -13.71 -9.33
C ALA A 126 -13.92 -13.72 -7.91
N ALA A 127 -13.10 -13.60 -6.88
CA ALA A 127 -13.50 -13.63 -5.47
C ALA A 127 -13.76 -12.25 -4.86
N ALA A 128 -13.92 -11.19 -5.66
CA ALA A 128 -13.95 -9.77 -5.24
C ALA A 128 -14.99 -9.36 -4.16
N THR A 129 -15.83 -10.28 -3.68
CA THR A 129 -16.73 -10.09 -2.54
C THR A 129 -16.22 -10.68 -1.21
N GLU A 130 -15.09 -11.38 -1.20
CA GLU A 130 -14.51 -12.08 -0.05
C GLU A 130 -13.07 -11.63 0.26
N PHE A 131 -12.60 -12.01 1.46
CA PHE A 131 -11.23 -11.84 1.90
C PHE A 131 -10.29 -12.71 1.03
N PHE A 132 -9.48 -12.08 0.19
CA PHE A 132 -8.52 -12.80 -0.65
C PHE A 132 -7.07 -12.52 -0.25
N ALA A 133 -6.25 -13.56 -0.36
CA ALA A 133 -4.81 -13.47 -0.16
C ALA A 133 -4.15 -12.56 -1.20
N CYS A 134 -3.20 -11.72 -0.80
CA CYS A 134 -2.41 -10.94 -1.77
C CYS A 134 -1.80 -11.85 -2.85
N PRO A 135 -2.10 -11.65 -4.15
CA PRO A 135 -1.67 -12.55 -5.21
C PRO A 135 -0.15 -12.53 -5.45
N LEU A 136 0.53 -11.51 -4.90
CA LEU A 136 1.98 -11.33 -4.97
C LEU A 136 2.72 -11.98 -3.80
N TYR A 137 2.03 -12.62 -2.86
CA TYR A 137 2.66 -13.34 -1.77
C TYR A 137 2.92 -14.80 -2.15
N GLU A 138 4.13 -15.30 -1.87
CA GLU A 138 4.50 -16.70 -2.04
C GLU A 138 5.04 -17.25 -0.71
N LYS A 139 4.48 -18.37 -0.25
CA LYS A 139 4.90 -19.01 1.01
C LYS A 139 6.40 -19.34 0.96
N SER A 140 7.09 -19.10 2.07
CA SER A 140 8.55 -19.27 2.22
C SER A 140 9.43 -18.30 1.42
N ILE A 141 8.85 -17.45 0.57
CA ILE A 141 9.59 -16.40 -0.16
C ILE A 141 9.20 -15.00 0.34
N GLY A 142 7.91 -14.79 0.60
CA GLY A 142 7.35 -13.48 0.95
C GLY A 142 6.74 -12.76 -0.25
N CYS A 143 6.76 -11.43 -0.22
CA CYS A 143 6.21 -10.60 -1.29
C CYS A 143 7.16 -10.61 -2.51
N LEU A 144 6.66 -11.05 -3.67
CA LEU A 144 7.43 -11.17 -4.91
C LEU A 144 7.91 -9.83 -5.48
N VAL A 145 7.31 -8.73 -5.04
CA VAL A 145 7.68 -7.37 -5.44
C VAL A 145 8.36 -6.56 -4.33
N HIS A 146 8.75 -7.21 -3.22
CA HIS A 146 9.17 -6.54 -1.97
C HIS A 146 10.20 -5.42 -2.18
N ASN A 147 11.26 -5.69 -2.95
CA ASN A 147 12.36 -4.76 -3.17
C ASN A 147 12.07 -3.77 -4.31
N GLU A 148 11.49 -4.25 -5.40
CA GLU A 148 11.43 -3.48 -6.65
C GLU A 148 10.13 -2.69 -6.80
N ALA A 149 8.98 -3.31 -6.51
CA ALA A 149 7.68 -2.72 -6.83
C ALA A 149 6.64 -2.74 -5.69
N LYS A 150 7.05 -2.98 -4.43
CA LYS A 150 6.17 -2.93 -3.24
C LYS A 150 5.38 -1.61 -3.18
N PRO A 151 4.05 -1.62 -3.18
CA PRO A 151 3.25 -0.38 -3.17
C PRO A 151 3.50 0.48 -1.93
N VAL A 152 3.26 1.79 -2.01
CA VAL A 152 3.43 2.72 -0.88
C VAL A 152 2.64 2.32 0.37
N PRO A 153 1.34 1.98 0.28
CA PRO A 153 0.59 1.53 1.46
C PRO A 153 1.19 0.29 2.10
N CYS A 154 1.87 -0.55 1.31
CA CYS A 154 2.56 -1.74 1.81
C CYS A 154 3.96 -1.42 2.34
N ILE A 155 4.63 -0.36 1.91
CA ILE A 155 5.99 0.02 2.39
C ILE A 155 5.94 0.39 3.86
N VAL A 156 5.00 1.25 4.25
CA VAL A 156 4.84 1.71 5.64
C VAL A 156 4.22 0.65 6.56
N HIS A 157 3.61 -0.38 5.98
CA HIS A 157 3.02 -1.48 6.73
C HIS A 157 4.08 -2.56 7.05
N ALA A 158 4.36 -2.73 8.33
CA ALA A 158 5.15 -3.82 8.88
C ALA A 158 4.51 -4.33 10.18
N CYS A 159 4.95 -5.49 10.68
CA CYS A 159 4.43 -6.07 11.92
C CYS A 159 5.11 -5.42 13.13
N TYR A 160 4.47 -4.42 13.72
CA TYR A 160 4.93 -3.78 14.95
C TYR A 160 4.22 -4.36 16.16
N GLU A 161 4.94 -4.57 17.26
CA GLU A 161 4.32 -5.02 18.52
C GLU A 161 3.66 -3.88 19.28
N ARG A 162 4.15 -2.64 19.08
CA ARG A 162 3.71 -1.45 19.80
C ARG A 162 3.35 -0.31 18.85
N CYS A 163 2.29 0.42 19.16
CA CYS A 163 1.85 1.53 18.31
C CYS A 163 2.86 2.68 18.25
N GLU A 164 3.65 2.89 19.30
CA GLU A 164 4.69 3.93 19.36
C GLU A 164 5.88 3.63 18.43
N GLU A 165 5.91 2.43 17.85
CA GLU A 165 6.92 1.99 16.88
C GLU A 165 6.46 2.18 15.44
N LEU A 166 5.19 2.55 15.23
CA LEU A 166 4.67 2.84 13.90
C LEU A 166 5.32 4.12 13.34
N PRO A 167 5.64 4.14 12.04
CA PRO A 167 6.03 5.37 11.38
C PRO A 167 4.86 6.37 11.38
N PRO A 168 5.11 7.68 11.58
CA PRO A 168 4.11 8.72 11.44
C PRO A 168 3.37 8.69 10.09
N ASP A 169 2.04 8.83 10.11
CA ASP A 169 1.16 8.80 8.92
C ASP A 169 1.59 9.78 7.80
N GLN A 170 2.15 10.93 8.20
CA GLN A 170 2.64 11.97 7.28
C GLN A 170 3.64 11.46 6.25
N PHE A 171 4.38 10.38 6.53
CA PHE A 171 5.30 9.77 5.58
C PHE A 171 4.54 9.08 4.43
N GLN A 172 3.49 8.33 4.75
CA GLN A 172 2.62 7.71 3.75
C GLN A 172 1.87 8.79 2.95
N ASP A 173 1.22 9.73 3.64
CA ASP A 173 0.43 10.79 3.00
C ASP A 173 1.24 11.61 2.00
N SER A 174 2.48 11.97 2.37
CA SER A 174 3.38 12.73 1.52
C SER A 174 3.81 11.95 0.28
N ALA A 175 4.08 10.65 0.43
CA ALA A 175 4.45 9.77 -0.66
C ALA A 175 3.27 9.53 -1.63
N GLU A 176 2.07 9.27 -1.10
CA GLU A 176 0.85 9.10 -1.91
C GLU A 176 0.53 10.37 -2.70
N LEU A 177 0.63 11.55 -2.08
CA LEU A 177 0.41 12.83 -2.75
C LEU A 177 1.44 13.08 -3.85
N ALA A 178 2.71 12.75 -3.61
CA ALA A 178 3.77 12.90 -4.61
C ALA A 178 3.55 11.95 -5.81
N ILE A 179 3.11 10.71 -5.54
CA ILE A 179 2.76 9.73 -6.57
C ILE A 179 1.52 10.16 -7.36
N ASP A 180 0.49 10.72 -6.73
CA ASP A 180 -0.68 11.27 -7.44
C ASP A 180 -0.27 12.38 -8.40
N ARG A 181 0.55 13.34 -7.92
CA ARG A 181 1.10 14.41 -8.78
C ARG A 181 1.92 13.84 -9.94
N LEU A 182 2.71 12.80 -9.69
CA LEU A 182 3.51 12.15 -10.72
C LEU A 182 2.63 11.47 -11.78
N ASN A 183 1.62 10.73 -11.33
CA ASN A 183 0.62 10.07 -12.16
C ASN A 183 -0.12 11.10 -13.06
N ARG A 184 -0.53 12.26 -12.52
CA ARG A 184 -1.15 13.34 -13.31
C ARG A 184 -0.25 13.89 -14.42
N ARG A 185 1.07 13.97 -14.17
CA ARG A 185 2.06 14.44 -15.16
C ARG A 185 2.27 13.46 -16.31
N VAL A 186 1.88 12.20 -16.16
CA VAL A 186 1.94 11.20 -17.23
C VAL A 186 0.61 11.10 -17.96
N TYR A 187 -0.49 10.92 -17.23
CA TYR A 187 -1.77 10.51 -17.81
C TYR A 187 -2.81 11.65 -17.99
N ARG A 188 -2.50 12.87 -17.54
CA ARG A 188 -3.34 14.08 -17.73
C ARG A 188 -4.79 14.00 -17.20
N SER A 189 -5.14 13.05 -16.35
CA SER A 189 -6.51 12.82 -15.87
C SER A 189 -6.64 12.80 -14.35
N ASN A 190 -7.88 12.86 -13.85
CA ASN A 190 -8.20 12.39 -12.50
C ASN A 190 -7.95 10.88 -12.46
N ILE A 191 -7.01 10.45 -11.62
CA ILE A 191 -6.52 9.09 -11.67
C ILE A 191 -7.35 8.25 -10.73
N SER A 192 -8.01 7.24 -11.31
CA SER A 192 -8.61 6.19 -10.51
C SER A 192 -7.48 5.42 -9.85
N LEU A 193 -7.48 5.41 -8.53
CA LEU A 193 -6.74 4.41 -7.79
C LEU A 193 -7.23 3.03 -8.25
N LEU A 194 -6.29 2.16 -8.56
CA LEU A 194 -6.54 0.77 -8.95
C LEU A 194 -6.43 -0.09 -7.69
N PRO A 195 -7.19 -1.17 -7.52
CA PRO A 195 -6.79 -2.18 -6.55
C PRO A 195 -5.39 -2.71 -6.91
N LEU A 196 -4.70 -3.36 -5.97
CA LEU A 196 -3.63 -4.31 -6.31
C LEU A 196 -4.09 -5.16 -7.49
N PRO A 197 -3.21 -5.60 -8.42
CA PRO A 197 -3.64 -6.35 -9.59
C PRO A 197 -4.57 -7.50 -9.19
N VAL A 198 -5.85 -7.25 -9.43
CA VAL A 198 -6.94 -8.18 -9.62
C VAL A 198 -7.31 -7.91 -11.06
N ALA A 199 -7.28 -8.96 -11.87
CA ALA A 199 -7.61 -8.85 -13.30
C ALA A 199 -8.95 -8.13 -13.52
#